data_AF-A0A835JMN2-F1
#
_entry.id   AF-A0A835JMN2-F1
#
_cell.length_a   1.000
_cell.length_b   1.000
_cell.length_c   1.000
_cell.angle_alpha   90.00
_cell.angle_beta   90.00
_cell.angle_gamma   90.00
#
_symmetry.space_group_name_H-M   'P 1'
#
loop_
_entity.id
_entity.type
_entity.pdbx_description
1 polymer ?
#
loop_
_entity_poly.entity_id
_entity_poly.type
_entity_poly.pdbx_seq_one_letter_code
_entity_poly.pdbx_strand_id
1 'polypeptide(L)'
;MGESGVPIIDLHDFPGQYEKLRRACVEWGCFRIVNHGISLTLMADMKRVVRSLLDLPFDVKKRNIDVIAGSGYMAPSKVNPLYEALGLYDIGSSQAVETFCSQLDASPYQRSHSLFGFVVAREVIEMYAKAIHGAAMDIARKLAESMGLNGNLFESWISQFRINKYNFTPETIGSSGVQIHTDSGFLTILQDDENVGGLEVMDPSGVYVTVDPSPGTLLVNLGDIATAWSNGRLRNVLHRVQCKESTIRISIASFLIGPRDEVEAPPELVDSEHPRLYVSFTYEDYRELRLDKKLPAGEALELKRIQS
;
A
#
# COMPACT_ATOMS: atom_id res chain seq x y z
N MET A 1 21.43 3.62 21.64
CA MET A 1 20.11 4.17 21.99
C MET A 1 19.33 4.21 20.69
N GLY A 2 18.36 3.31 20.52
CA GLY A 2 17.59 3.23 19.26
C GLY A 2 16.67 4.44 19.11
N GLU A 3 16.51 4.94 17.90
CA GLU A 3 15.49 5.94 17.57
C GLU A 3 14.12 5.41 18.03
N SER A 4 13.44 6.14 18.93
CA SER A 4 12.10 5.79 19.38
C SER A 4 11.08 6.22 18.32
N GLY A 5 10.65 5.29 17.47
CA GLY A 5 9.61 5.53 16.46
C GLY A 5 9.89 4.83 15.14
N VAL A 6 8.93 4.95 14.21
CA VAL A 6 9.06 4.39 12.86
C VAL A 6 10.30 4.98 12.17
N PRO A 7 11.22 4.15 11.64
CA PRO A 7 12.44 4.63 10.98
C PRO A 7 12.15 5.59 9.83
N ILE A 8 13.02 6.57 9.61
CA ILE A 8 12.94 7.51 8.48
C ILE A 8 14.10 7.26 7.51
N ILE A 9 13.78 7.07 6.23
CA ILE A 9 14.72 6.85 5.13
C ILE A 9 14.70 8.05 4.18
N ASP A 10 15.87 8.64 3.92
CA ASP A 10 16.04 9.72 2.96
C ASP A 10 16.34 9.15 1.56
N LEU A 11 15.46 9.34 0.58
CA LEU A 11 15.66 8.77 -0.76
C LEU A 11 16.74 9.47 -1.59
N HIS A 12 17.25 10.63 -1.16
CA HIS A 12 18.35 11.32 -1.83
C HIS A 12 19.75 10.87 -1.36
N ASP A 13 19.84 10.24 -0.19
CA ASP A 13 21.13 9.90 0.46
C ASP A 13 21.56 8.45 0.19
N PHE A 14 21.42 7.99 -1.05
CA PHE A 14 21.93 6.67 -1.46
C PHE A 14 23.31 6.82 -2.13
N PRO A 15 24.28 5.92 -1.84
CA PRO A 15 24.15 4.64 -1.15
C PRO A 15 24.20 4.69 0.40
N GLY A 16 24.35 5.87 1.01
CA GLY A 16 24.49 6.04 2.47
C GLY A 16 23.36 5.43 3.32
N GLN A 17 22.15 5.35 2.78
CA GLN A 17 20.96 4.83 3.46
C GLN A 17 20.74 3.31 3.36
N TYR A 18 21.58 2.55 2.63
CA TYR A 18 21.34 1.10 2.44
C TYR A 18 21.24 0.32 3.75
N GLU A 19 22.14 0.57 4.71
CA GLU A 19 22.12 -0.10 6.01
C GLU A 19 20.83 0.21 6.77
N LYS A 20 20.44 1.50 6.81
CA LYS A 20 19.25 1.95 7.53
C LYS A 20 17.98 1.38 6.91
N LEU A 21 17.90 1.36 5.57
CA LEU A 21 16.81 0.76 4.82
C LEU A 21 16.67 -0.72 5.14
N ARG A 22 17.77 -1.50 5.01
CA ARG A 22 17.73 -2.93 5.27
C ARG A 22 17.32 -3.24 6.70
N ARG A 23 17.88 -2.52 7.68
CA ARG A 23 17.51 -2.69 9.09
C ARG A 23 16.04 -2.37 9.34
N ALA A 24 15.51 -1.29 8.78
CA ALA A 24 14.09 -0.95 8.89
C ALA A 24 13.20 -2.06 8.29
N CYS A 25 13.57 -2.63 7.15
CA CYS A 25 12.81 -3.71 6.52
C CYS A 25 12.87 -5.04 7.30
N VAL A 26 14.01 -5.36 7.92
CA VAL A 26 14.21 -6.60 8.69
C VAL A 26 13.56 -6.51 10.07
N GLU A 27 13.79 -5.41 10.78
CA GLU A 27 13.33 -5.28 12.17
C GLU A 27 11.87 -4.83 12.26
N TRP A 28 11.49 -3.82 11.48
CA TRP A 28 10.18 -3.20 11.53
C TRP A 28 9.22 -3.71 10.46
N GLY A 29 9.70 -3.87 9.23
CA GLY A 29 8.82 -4.03 8.06
C GLY A 29 8.04 -2.75 7.72
N CYS A 30 8.41 -1.62 8.33
CA CYS A 30 7.73 -0.35 8.20
C CYS A 30 8.74 0.81 8.33
N PHE A 31 8.61 1.83 7.50
CA PHE A 31 9.42 3.05 7.57
C PHE A 31 8.74 4.23 6.88
N ARG A 32 9.13 5.44 7.23
CA ARG A 32 8.79 6.65 6.47
C ARG A 32 9.84 6.96 5.44
N ILE A 33 9.42 7.50 4.30
CA ILE A 33 10.31 8.06 3.28
C ILE A 33 10.15 9.58 3.22
N VAL A 34 11.29 10.25 3.07
CA VAL A 34 11.40 11.69 2.79
C VAL A 34 12.22 11.91 1.52
N ASN A 35 12.16 13.12 0.96
CA ASN A 35 12.86 13.47 -0.28
C ASN A 35 12.55 12.48 -1.42
N HIS A 36 11.29 12.03 -1.50
CA HIS A 36 10.85 10.98 -2.45
C HIS A 36 10.59 11.49 -3.88
N GLY A 37 10.87 12.76 -4.18
CA GLY A 37 10.73 13.34 -5.52
C GLY A 37 9.29 13.61 -6.00
N ILE A 38 8.27 13.02 -5.37
CA ILE A 38 6.86 13.31 -5.67
C ILE A 38 6.50 14.74 -5.21
N SER A 39 5.97 15.54 -6.13
CA SER A 39 5.56 16.93 -5.86
C SER A 39 4.47 17.00 -4.79
N LEU A 40 4.66 17.87 -3.79
CA LEU A 40 3.64 18.13 -2.76
C LEU A 40 2.34 18.68 -3.36
N THR A 41 2.43 19.45 -4.45
CA THR A 41 1.24 19.92 -5.19
C THR A 41 0.48 18.76 -5.80
N LEU A 42 1.18 17.81 -6.44
CA LEU A 42 0.56 16.61 -7.01
C LEU A 42 -0.08 15.73 -5.93
N MET A 43 0.57 15.58 -4.77
CA MET A 43 0.02 14.88 -3.61
C MET A 43 -1.27 15.56 -3.09
N ALA A 44 -1.30 16.89 -3.04
CA ALA A 44 -2.47 17.66 -2.62
C ALA A 44 -3.61 17.60 -3.64
N ASP A 45 -3.30 17.69 -4.93
CA ASP A 45 -4.28 17.57 -6.02
C ASP A 45 -4.89 16.17 -6.05
N MET A 46 -4.07 15.13 -5.88
CA MET A 46 -4.56 13.76 -5.77
C MET A 46 -5.52 13.62 -4.58
N LYS A 47 -5.20 14.21 -3.41
CA LYS A 47 -6.11 14.25 -2.25
C LYS A 47 -7.45 14.94 -2.56
N ARG A 48 -7.47 16.00 -3.37
CA ARG A 48 -8.71 16.67 -3.81
C ARG A 48 -9.52 15.76 -4.74
N VAL A 49 -8.86 15.11 -5.70
CA VAL A 49 -9.51 14.17 -6.63
C VAL A 49 -10.13 13.01 -5.87
N VAL A 50 -9.39 12.34 -4.97
CA VAL A 50 -9.93 11.18 -4.23
C VAL A 50 -11.11 11.54 -3.34
N ARG A 51 -11.12 12.73 -2.72
CA ARG A 51 -12.28 13.24 -1.98
C ARG A 51 -13.51 13.33 -2.88
N SER A 52 -13.35 13.94 -4.06
CA SER A 52 -14.45 14.06 -5.02
C SER A 52 -14.99 12.71 -5.51
N LEU A 53 -14.12 11.70 -5.70
CA LEU A 53 -14.52 10.36 -6.11
C LEU A 53 -15.28 9.61 -5.01
N LEU A 54 -14.83 9.73 -3.77
CA LEU A 54 -15.46 9.07 -2.62
C LEU A 54 -16.82 9.70 -2.24
N ASP A 55 -17.03 10.96 -2.60
CA ASP A 55 -18.30 11.68 -2.43
C ASP A 55 -19.28 11.46 -3.60
N LEU A 56 -18.91 10.66 -4.61
CA LEU A 56 -19.83 10.23 -5.65
C LEU A 56 -20.99 9.39 -5.06
N PRO A 57 -22.18 9.43 -5.67
CA PRO A 57 -23.30 8.58 -5.26
C PRO A 57 -22.92 7.09 -5.23
N PHE A 58 -23.55 6.34 -4.33
CA PHE A 58 -23.31 4.90 -4.19
C PHE A 58 -23.44 4.14 -5.53
N ASP A 59 -24.48 4.44 -6.31
CA ASP A 59 -24.72 3.79 -7.61
C ASP A 59 -23.60 4.05 -8.62
N VAL A 60 -22.95 5.21 -8.53
CA VAL A 60 -21.78 5.53 -9.35
C VAL A 60 -20.57 4.73 -8.89
N LYS A 61 -20.27 4.73 -7.58
CA LYS A 61 -19.13 4.01 -7.02
C LYS A 61 -19.20 2.51 -7.30
N LYS A 62 -20.39 1.91 -7.27
CA LYS A 62 -20.62 0.49 -7.58
C LYS A 62 -20.28 0.09 -9.02
N ARG A 63 -20.12 1.06 -9.95
CA ARG A 63 -19.62 0.78 -11.31
C ARG A 63 -18.13 0.49 -11.36
N ASN A 64 -17.38 0.80 -10.30
CA ASN A 64 -15.99 0.37 -10.14
C ASN A 64 -15.97 -1.12 -9.75
N ILE A 65 -15.96 -1.97 -10.77
CA ILE A 65 -16.01 -3.43 -10.61
C ILE A 65 -14.62 -4.04 -10.36
N ASP A 66 -14.62 -5.24 -9.82
CA ASP A 66 -13.41 -6.03 -9.61
C ASP A 66 -12.78 -6.45 -10.94
N VAL A 67 -11.49 -6.16 -11.11
CA VAL A 67 -10.64 -6.78 -12.15
C VAL A 67 -10.10 -8.13 -11.63
N ILE A 68 -9.59 -8.11 -10.39
CA ILE A 68 -9.35 -9.30 -9.55
C ILE A 68 -10.22 -9.21 -8.29
N ALA A 69 -10.55 -10.33 -7.63
CA ALA A 69 -11.56 -10.37 -6.56
C ALA A 69 -11.33 -9.35 -5.42
N GLY A 70 -12.14 -8.30 -5.23
CA GLY A 70 -11.91 -7.26 -4.22
C GLY A 70 -10.90 -6.17 -4.62
N SER A 71 -10.81 -5.85 -5.92
CA SER A 71 -9.97 -4.79 -6.47
C SER A 71 -10.74 -3.55 -6.95
N GLY A 72 -12.07 -3.61 -7.01
CA GLY A 72 -12.95 -2.51 -7.31
C GLY A 72 -13.48 -1.83 -6.04
N TYR A 73 -14.76 -1.41 -6.09
CA TYR A 73 -15.40 -0.72 -4.99
C TYR A 73 -15.73 -1.67 -3.83
N MET A 74 -15.18 -1.35 -2.66
CA MET A 74 -15.46 -2.01 -1.40
C MET A 74 -16.47 -1.17 -0.63
N ALA A 75 -17.73 -1.58 -0.65
CA ALA A 75 -18.77 -0.96 0.16
C ALA A 75 -18.57 -1.27 1.66
N PRO A 76 -19.10 -0.43 2.56
CA PRO A 76 -19.16 -0.76 3.98
C PRO A 76 -19.80 -2.11 4.23
N SER A 77 -19.22 -2.87 5.15
CA SER A 77 -19.62 -4.26 5.44
C SER A 77 -19.87 -4.46 6.93
N LYS A 78 -20.38 -5.63 7.32
CA LYS A 78 -20.53 -5.97 8.74
C LYS A 78 -19.18 -6.01 9.49
N VAL A 79 -18.09 -6.33 8.79
CA VAL A 79 -16.75 -6.43 9.38
C VAL A 79 -16.09 -5.05 9.51
N ASN A 80 -16.25 -4.19 8.49
CA ASN A 80 -15.76 -2.82 8.50
C ASN A 80 -16.91 -1.86 8.11
N PRO A 81 -17.79 -1.49 9.06
CA PRO A 81 -19.01 -0.72 8.76
C PRO A 81 -18.74 0.76 8.47
N LEU A 82 -17.56 1.26 8.83
CA LEU A 82 -17.17 2.65 8.67
C LEU A 82 -16.31 2.89 7.42
N TYR A 83 -15.88 1.80 6.78
CA TYR A 83 -14.87 1.82 5.74
C TYR A 83 -15.50 1.61 4.37
N GLU A 84 -15.10 2.44 3.42
CA GLU A 84 -15.31 2.21 2.01
C GLU A 84 -14.03 2.47 1.23
N ALA A 85 -13.89 1.83 0.07
CA ALA A 85 -12.76 2.09 -0.81
C ALA A 85 -13.07 1.93 -2.28
N LEU A 86 -12.33 2.67 -3.12
CA LEU A 86 -12.29 2.48 -4.57
C LEU A 86 -10.92 1.91 -4.94
N GLY A 87 -10.89 0.97 -5.87
CA GLY A 87 -9.63 0.35 -6.31
C GLY A 87 -9.38 0.50 -7.81
N LEU A 88 -8.10 0.57 -8.15
CA LEU A 88 -7.61 0.71 -9.54
C LEU A 88 -6.48 -0.30 -9.74
N TYR A 89 -6.70 -1.25 -10.64
CA TYR A 89 -5.76 -2.31 -10.99
C TYR A 89 -5.69 -2.37 -12.53
N ASP A 90 -4.55 -2.23 -13.21
CA ASP A 90 -3.15 -1.99 -12.84
C ASP A 90 -2.78 -0.51 -13.05
N ILE A 91 -2.19 0.16 -12.06
CA ILE A 91 -1.89 1.62 -12.14
C ILE A 91 -0.81 1.97 -13.18
N GLY A 92 -0.01 0.97 -13.59
CA GLY A 92 0.95 1.14 -14.68
C GLY A 92 0.31 1.17 -16.07
N SER A 93 -0.99 0.85 -16.19
CA SER A 93 -1.73 0.81 -17.44
C SER A 93 -2.59 2.05 -17.62
N SER A 94 -2.26 2.90 -18.59
CA SER A 94 -3.09 4.04 -18.98
C SER A 94 -4.52 3.62 -19.34
N GLN A 95 -4.70 2.44 -19.97
CA GLN A 95 -6.03 1.91 -20.28
C GLN A 95 -6.83 1.55 -19.02
N ALA A 96 -6.17 1.03 -17.98
CA ALA A 96 -6.82 0.74 -16.71
C ALA A 96 -7.23 2.04 -16.00
N VAL A 97 -6.38 3.07 -16.02
CA VAL A 97 -6.70 4.40 -15.48
C VAL A 97 -7.88 5.03 -16.23
N GLU A 98 -7.89 4.95 -17.56
CA GLU A 98 -9.02 5.42 -18.37
C GLU A 98 -10.32 4.66 -18.04
N THR A 99 -10.26 3.34 -17.93
CA THR A 99 -11.41 2.50 -17.56
C THR A 99 -11.95 2.86 -16.19
N PHE A 100 -11.07 3.01 -15.19
CA PHE A 100 -11.44 3.45 -13.84
C PHE A 100 -12.12 4.83 -13.87
N CYS A 101 -11.54 5.79 -14.58
CA CYS A 101 -12.12 7.12 -14.69
C CYS A 101 -13.47 7.11 -15.41
N SER A 102 -13.61 6.32 -16.47
CA SER A 102 -14.86 6.16 -17.23
C SER A 102 -15.97 5.56 -16.36
N GLN A 103 -15.68 4.51 -15.58
CA GLN A 103 -16.64 3.88 -14.67
C GLN A 103 -17.21 4.85 -13.63
N LEU A 104 -16.39 5.81 -13.18
CA LEU A 104 -16.76 6.79 -12.15
C LEU A 104 -17.27 8.13 -12.71
N ASP A 105 -17.45 8.24 -14.03
CA ASP A 105 -17.68 9.50 -14.73
C ASP A 105 -16.66 10.60 -14.36
N ALA A 106 -15.42 10.21 -14.10
CA ALA A 106 -14.31 11.11 -13.77
C ALA A 106 -13.63 11.72 -15.04
N SER A 107 -14.32 11.67 -16.17
CA SER A 107 -13.87 12.23 -17.46
C SER A 107 -14.20 13.73 -17.56
N PRO A 108 -13.68 14.49 -18.56
CA PRO A 108 -13.66 15.96 -18.56
C PRO A 108 -15.02 16.69 -18.54
N TYR A 109 -16.14 15.97 -18.52
CA TYR A 109 -17.46 16.56 -18.51
C TYR A 109 -18.09 16.42 -17.11
N GLN A 110 -18.06 17.53 -16.36
CA GLN A 110 -18.72 17.81 -15.06
C GLN A 110 -17.82 17.53 -13.83
N ARG A 111 -17.55 18.48 -12.92
CA ARG A 111 -18.41 19.53 -12.36
C ARG A 111 -17.65 20.79 -11.88
N SER A 112 -18.28 21.94 -12.17
CA SER A 112 -18.46 23.13 -11.31
C SER A 112 -17.33 24.17 -11.15
N HIS A 113 -17.46 25.28 -11.90
CA HIS A 113 -17.39 26.69 -11.47
C HIS A 113 -16.51 27.05 -10.25
N SER A 114 -15.21 26.75 -10.29
CA SER A 114 -14.26 27.52 -9.48
C SER A 114 -13.23 28.15 -10.42
N LEU A 115 -12.99 29.45 -10.20
CA LEU A 115 -12.18 30.35 -11.04
C LEU A 115 -10.66 30.02 -11.05
N PHE A 116 -10.26 28.84 -10.61
CA PHE A 116 -8.85 28.41 -10.59
C PHE A 116 -8.70 26.95 -11.03
N GLY A 117 -8.24 26.76 -12.26
CA GLY A 117 -7.47 25.58 -12.68
C GLY A 117 -8.28 24.32 -12.98
N PHE A 118 -8.65 24.16 -14.25
CA PHE A 118 -8.99 22.87 -14.82
C PHE A 118 -7.80 21.91 -14.65
N VAL A 119 -7.92 20.93 -13.75
CA VAL A 119 -7.13 19.71 -13.84
C VAL A 119 -8.11 18.55 -13.97
N VAL A 120 -8.02 17.80 -15.07
CA VAL A 120 -8.88 16.65 -15.29
C VAL A 120 -8.50 15.61 -14.24
N ALA A 121 -9.47 15.12 -13.44
CA ALA A 121 -9.21 14.12 -12.40
C ALA A 121 -8.37 12.95 -12.92
N ARG A 122 -8.62 12.52 -14.16
CA ARG A 122 -7.81 11.54 -14.88
C ARG A 122 -6.32 11.91 -14.96
N GLU A 123 -5.98 13.12 -15.37
CA GLU A 123 -4.57 13.56 -15.52
C GLU A 123 -3.85 13.55 -14.17
N VAL A 124 -4.52 13.99 -13.09
CA VAL A 124 -3.95 13.90 -11.73
C VAL A 124 -3.71 12.44 -11.35
N ILE A 125 -4.67 11.56 -11.59
CA ILE A 125 -4.56 10.12 -11.28
C ILE A 125 -3.40 9.51 -12.07
N GLU A 126 -3.29 9.79 -13.38
CA GLU A 126 -2.21 9.31 -14.24
C GLU A 126 -0.84 9.80 -13.78
N MET A 127 -0.71 11.11 -13.49
CA MET A 127 0.55 11.69 -13.01
C MET A 127 0.95 11.12 -11.65
N TYR A 128 0.00 11.00 -10.72
CA TYR A 128 0.23 10.44 -9.39
C TYR A 128 0.57 8.95 -9.47
N ALA A 129 -0.16 8.16 -10.26
CA ALA A 129 0.11 6.74 -10.55
C ALA A 129 1.52 6.53 -11.06
N LYS A 130 1.95 7.29 -12.06
CA LYS A 130 3.30 7.20 -12.59
C LYS A 130 4.36 7.55 -11.53
N ALA A 131 4.15 8.62 -10.77
CA ALA A 131 5.11 9.07 -9.76
C ALA A 131 5.26 8.07 -8.60
N ILE A 132 4.14 7.57 -8.06
CA ILE A 132 4.15 6.65 -6.92
C ILE A 132 4.59 5.23 -7.32
N HIS A 133 4.25 4.78 -8.53
CA HIS A 133 4.79 3.54 -9.09
C HIS A 133 6.31 3.62 -9.26
N GLY A 134 6.81 4.74 -9.82
CA GLY A 134 8.25 5.00 -9.92
C GLY A 134 8.95 4.97 -8.56
N ALA A 135 8.34 5.58 -7.53
CA ALA A 135 8.87 5.53 -6.17
C ALA A 135 8.88 4.10 -5.59
N ALA A 136 7.82 3.31 -5.80
CA ALA A 136 7.76 1.92 -5.36
C ALA A 136 8.85 1.06 -6.00
N MET A 137 9.05 1.20 -7.31
CA MET A 137 10.09 0.50 -8.06
C MET A 137 11.50 0.90 -7.61
N ASP A 138 11.72 2.19 -7.36
CA ASP A 138 12.99 2.70 -6.88
C ASP A 138 13.33 2.21 -5.46
N ILE A 139 12.34 2.15 -4.56
CA ILE A 139 12.49 1.58 -3.21
C ILE A 139 12.79 0.08 -3.29
N ALA A 140 12.04 -0.67 -4.12
CA ALA A 140 12.24 -2.11 -4.30
C ALA A 140 13.65 -2.41 -4.84
N ARG A 141 14.12 -1.64 -5.83
CA ARG A 141 15.48 -1.75 -6.37
C ARG A 141 16.54 -1.44 -5.31
N LYS A 142 16.42 -0.32 -4.60
CA LYS A 142 17.36 0.05 -3.52
C LYS A 142 17.41 -1.00 -2.41
N LEU A 143 16.27 -1.63 -2.09
CA LEU A 143 16.19 -2.72 -1.12
C LEU A 143 16.94 -3.96 -1.63
N ALA A 144 16.70 -4.38 -2.88
CA ALA A 144 17.42 -5.50 -3.49
C ALA A 144 18.94 -5.26 -3.54
N GLU A 145 19.37 -4.07 -3.97
CA GLU A 145 20.78 -3.67 -3.98
C GLU A 145 21.39 -3.73 -2.55
N SER A 146 20.65 -3.30 -1.53
CA SER A 146 21.09 -3.38 -0.12
C SER A 146 21.27 -4.81 0.39
N MET A 147 20.68 -5.79 -0.30
CA MET A 147 20.77 -7.23 -0.04
C MET A 147 21.78 -7.93 -0.98
N GLY A 148 22.53 -7.17 -1.78
CA GLY A 148 23.52 -7.70 -2.72
C GLY A 148 22.94 -8.24 -4.02
N LEU A 149 21.65 -8.02 -4.27
CA LEU A 149 20.98 -8.44 -5.49
C LEU A 149 21.10 -7.36 -6.56
N ASN A 150 21.37 -7.76 -7.80
CA ASN A 150 21.55 -6.85 -8.92
C ASN A 150 20.61 -7.22 -10.09
N GLY A 151 20.33 -6.24 -10.95
CA GLY A 151 19.52 -6.43 -12.15
C GLY A 151 18.08 -5.96 -12.04
N ASN A 152 17.31 -6.18 -13.11
CA ASN A 152 15.93 -5.70 -13.24
C ASN A 152 14.92 -6.69 -12.63
N LEU A 153 14.97 -6.87 -11.30
CA LEU A 153 14.17 -7.88 -10.59
C LEU A 153 12.67 -7.57 -10.52
N PHE A 154 12.30 -6.30 -10.68
CA PHE A 154 10.94 -5.82 -10.45
C PHE A 154 10.22 -5.32 -11.72
N GLU A 155 10.86 -5.34 -12.89
CA GLU A 155 10.41 -4.63 -14.10
C GLU A 155 8.99 -5.01 -14.57
N SER A 156 8.57 -6.27 -14.36
CA SER A 156 7.25 -6.78 -14.75
C SER A 156 6.19 -6.68 -13.65
N TRP A 157 6.53 -6.11 -12.49
CA TRP A 157 5.68 -6.18 -11.31
C TRP A 157 4.47 -5.25 -11.39
N ILE A 158 3.35 -5.76 -10.91
CA ILE A 158 2.07 -5.06 -10.99
C ILE A 158 1.91 -4.14 -9.79
N SER A 159 1.30 -2.98 -10.01
CA SER A 159 0.89 -2.08 -8.93
C SER A 159 -0.61 -1.82 -8.94
N GLN A 160 -1.18 -1.58 -7.75
CA GLN A 160 -2.60 -1.31 -7.55
C GLN A 160 -2.79 -0.09 -6.64
N PHE A 161 -3.86 0.69 -6.87
CA PHE A 161 -4.35 1.66 -5.91
C PHE A 161 -5.52 1.16 -5.10
N ARG A 162 -5.56 1.65 -3.86
CA ARG A 162 -6.78 1.70 -3.06
C ARG A 162 -6.92 3.08 -2.42
N ILE A 163 -8.05 3.69 -2.69
CA ILE A 163 -8.47 4.97 -2.12
C ILE A 163 -9.43 4.64 -0.98
N ASN A 164 -9.05 4.96 0.25
CA ASN A 164 -9.78 4.58 1.45
C ASN A 164 -10.51 5.77 2.07
N LYS A 165 -11.75 5.58 2.52
CA LYS A 165 -12.51 6.53 3.34
C LYS A 165 -13.04 5.84 4.59
N TYR A 166 -12.87 6.50 5.72
CA TYR A 166 -13.38 6.06 7.01
C TYR A 166 -14.33 7.13 7.53
N ASN A 167 -15.61 6.79 7.68
CA ASN A 167 -16.65 7.68 8.19
C ASN A 167 -16.76 7.55 9.71
N PHE A 168 -15.84 8.17 10.44
CA PHE A 168 -15.88 8.13 11.91
C PHE A 168 -16.89 9.13 12.48
N THR A 169 -17.61 8.67 13.49
CA THR A 169 -18.60 9.43 14.26
C THR A 169 -18.26 9.39 15.76
N PRO A 170 -18.88 10.20 16.63
CA PRO A 170 -18.58 10.20 18.06
C PRO A 170 -18.76 8.83 18.71
N GLU A 171 -19.75 8.06 18.25
CA GLU A 171 -20.07 6.71 18.75
C GLU A 171 -19.02 5.67 18.37
N THR A 172 -18.17 5.98 17.39
CA THR A 172 -17.17 5.06 16.86
C THR A 172 -15.78 5.30 17.43
N ILE A 173 -15.60 6.34 18.26
CA ILE A 173 -14.30 6.64 18.88
C ILE A 173 -13.85 5.44 19.73
N GLY A 174 -12.60 5.01 19.53
CA GLY A 174 -12.03 3.81 20.16
C GLY A 174 -12.32 2.50 19.42
N SER A 175 -13.11 2.52 18.35
CA SER A 175 -13.34 1.35 17.49
C SER A 175 -12.29 1.22 16.37
N SER A 176 -12.17 0.03 15.80
CA SER A 176 -11.29 -0.24 14.65
C SER A 176 -11.95 0.25 13.37
N GLY A 177 -11.31 1.17 12.65
CA GLY A 177 -11.67 1.55 11.28
C GLY A 177 -11.31 0.47 10.26
N VAL A 178 -10.18 -0.21 10.45
CA VAL A 178 -9.78 -1.44 9.76
C VAL A 178 -9.13 -2.37 10.78
N GLN A 179 -9.48 -3.65 10.72
CA GLN A 179 -8.95 -4.70 11.60
C GLN A 179 -7.45 -4.95 11.42
N ILE A 180 -6.85 -5.69 12.34
CA ILE A 180 -5.45 -6.10 12.27
C ILE A 180 -5.23 -6.97 11.03
N HIS A 181 -4.23 -6.62 10.22
CA HIS A 181 -3.84 -7.38 9.03
C HIS A 181 -2.38 -7.07 8.62
N THR A 182 -1.86 -7.87 7.70
CA THR A 182 -0.71 -7.55 6.86
C THR A 182 -1.18 -7.22 5.45
N ASP A 183 -0.37 -6.47 4.71
CA ASP A 183 -0.59 -6.31 3.27
C ASP A 183 -0.17 -7.60 2.55
N SER A 184 -0.97 -8.06 1.59
CA SER A 184 -0.66 -9.30 0.86
C SER A 184 0.47 -9.14 -0.15
N GLY A 185 0.70 -7.92 -0.66
CA GLY A 185 1.70 -7.62 -1.69
C GLY A 185 3.13 -7.56 -1.16
N PHE A 186 4.04 -6.98 -1.95
CA PHE A 186 5.44 -6.84 -1.58
C PHE A 186 5.67 -5.60 -0.73
N LEU A 187 5.31 -4.43 -1.24
CA LEU A 187 5.34 -3.20 -0.45
C LEU A 187 4.11 -2.34 -0.72
N THR A 188 3.76 -1.52 0.26
CA THR A 188 2.69 -0.54 0.17
C THR A 188 3.26 0.84 0.47
N ILE A 189 3.04 1.81 -0.42
CA ILE A 189 3.29 3.22 -0.13
C ILE A 189 1.96 3.89 0.23
N LEU A 190 1.88 4.45 1.43
CA LEU A 190 0.71 5.11 1.97
C LEU A 190 0.91 6.63 2.01
N GLN A 191 0.07 7.34 1.28
CA GLN A 191 -0.19 8.76 1.53
C GLN A 191 -1.35 8.86 2.53
N ASP A 192 -1.02 9.12 3.79
CA ASP A 192 -1.99 9.19 4.88
C ASP A 192 -2.70 10.56 4.94
N ASP A 193 -3.78 10.65 5.72
CA ASP A 193 -4.40 11.90 6.09
C ASP A 193 -3.41 12.76 6.89
N GLU A 194 -3.41 14.06 6.62
CA GLU A 194 -2.48 15.02 7.26
C GLU A 194 -2.97 15.48 8.63
N ASN A 195 -4.28 15.36 8.88
CA ASN A 195 -4.90 15.91 10.07
C ASN A 195 -5.52 14.81 10.95
N VAL A 196 -5.78 13.63 10.38
CA VAL A 196 -6.55 12.57 11.04
C VAL A 196 -5.70 11.32 11.14
N GLY A 197 -5.13 11.09 12.33
CA GLY A 197 -4.36 9.89 12.62
C GLY A 197 -5.23 8.63 12.70
N GLY A 198 -4.62 7.55 13.19
CA GLY A 198 -5.36 6.31 13.47
C GLY A 198 -4.59 5.07 13.05
N LEU A 199 -3.65 5.20 12.12
CA LEU A 199 -2.78 4.09 11.76
C LEU A 199 -1.91 3.69 12.96
N GLU A 200 -1.90 2.39 13.23
CA GLU A 200 -1.01 1.76 14.20
C GLU A 200 -0.30 0.59 13.55
N VAL A 201 1.00 0.47 13.81
CA VAL A 201 1.85 -0.62 13.32
C VAL A 201 2.43 -1.37 14.51
N MET A 202 2.64 -2.67 14.38
CA MET A 202 3.28 -3.47 15.41
C MET A 202 4.79 -3.30 15.33
N ASP A 203 5.40 -2.83 16.41
CA ASP A 203 6.84 -2.64 16.52
C ASP A 203 7.58 -3.99 16.71
N PRO A 204 8.93 -3.99 16.69
CA PRO A 204 9.72 -5.21 16.90
C PRO A 204 9.50 -5.88 18.27
N SER A 205 9.01 -5.14 19.28
CA SER A 205 8.72 -5.67 20.61
C SER A 205 7.34 -6.33 20.71
N GLY A 206 6.53 -6.25 19.66
CA GLY A 206 5.17 -6.81 19.61
C GLY A 206 4.09 -5.84 20.11
N VAL A 207 4.41 -4.55 20.26
CA VAL A 207 3.49 -3.52 20.74
C VAL A 207 3.00 -2.67 19.58
N TYR A 208 1.71 -2.34 19.55
CA TYR A 208 1.16 -1.39 18.58
C TYR A 208 1.59 0.04 18.92
N VAL A 209 2.27 0.67 17.98
CA VAL A 209 2.69 2.07 18.07
C VAL A 209 1.89 2.91 17.08
N THR A 210 1.54 4.13 17.50
CA THR A 210 0.86 5.08 16.63
C THR A 210 1.80 5.62 15.57
N VAL A 211 1.31 5.70 14.34
CA VAL A 211 1.98 6.40 13.24
C VAL A 211 1.31 7.76 13.08
N ASP A 212 1.89 8.79 13.71
CA ASP A 212 1.31 10.14 13.70
C ASP A 212 1.34 10.77 12.30
N PRO A 213 0.31 11.51 11.87
CA PRO A 213 0.34 12.25 10.61
C PRO A 213 1.61 13.09 10.45
N SER A 214 2.28 12.96 9.29
CA SER A 214 3.48 13.74 8.98
C SER A 214 3.37 14.25 7.55
N PRO A 215 2.88 15.49 7.36
CA PRO A 215 2.65 16.09 6.04
C PRO A 215 3.88 16.04 5.14
N GLY A 216 3.66 15.77 3.86
CA GLY A 216 4.73 15.69 2.85
C GLY A 216 5.67 14.50 2.97
N THR A 217 5.37 13.53 3.84
CA THR A 217 6.07 12.24 3.92
C THR A 217 5.13 11.11 3.50
N LEU A 218 5.71 9.97 3.14
CA LEU A 218 4.96 8.76 2.82
C LEU A 218 5.40 7.65 3.76
N LEU A 219 4.47 6.76 4.13
CA LEU A 219 4.79 5.56 4.90
C LEU A 219 4.94 4.38 3.95
N VAL A 220 5.88 3.50 4.22
CA VAL A 220 6.10 2.26 3.50
C VAL A 220 5.90 1.10 4.46
N ASN A 221 5.03 0.17 4.09
CA ASN A 221 4.88 -1.13 4.75
C ASN A 221 5.40 -2.22 3.82
N LEU A 222 6.02 -3.25 4.39
CA LEU A 222 6.28 -4.51 3.68
C LEU A 222 5.15 -5.50 3.96
N GLY A 223 4.80 -6.25 2.92
CA GLY A 223 3.75 -7.24 2.95
C GLY A 223 4.27 -8.67 2.81
N ASP A 224 3.34 -9.60 2.69
CA ASP A 224 3.62 -11.03 2.71
C ASP A 224 4.49 -11.50 1.52
N ILE A 225 4.32 -10.90 0.33
CA ILE A 225 5.19 -11.22 -0.81
C ILE A 225 6.63 -10.77 -0.52
N ALA A 226 6.87 -9.68 0.22
CA ALA A 226 8.23 -9.30 0.60
C ALA A 226 8.85 -10.33 1.54
N THR A 227 8.10 -10.86 2.50
CA THR A 227 8.56 -11.95 3.36
C THR A 227 8.87 -13.20 2.55
N ALA A 228 7.98 -13.62 1.64
CA ALA A 228 8.18 -14.82 0.83
C ALA A 228 9.36 -14.68 -0.15
N TRP A 229 9.39 -13.59 -0.91
CA TRP A 229 10.43 -13.29 -1.91
C TRP A 229 11.82 -13.14 -1.28
N SER A 230 11.90 -12.60 -0.06
CA SER A 230 13.18 -12.46 0.63
C SER A 230 13.64 -13.71 1.38
N ASN A 231 12.97 -14.85 1.17
CA ASN A 231 13.18 -16.09 1.91
C ASN A 231 13.10 -15.90 3.44
N GLY A 232 12.14 -15.08 3.90
CA GLY A 232 11.87 -14.80 5.31
C GLY A 232 12.77 -13.74 5.95
N ARG A 233 13.63 -13.06 5.18
CA ARG A 233 14.56 -12.04 5.72
C ARG A 233 13.87 -10.71 6.02
N LEU A 234 12.90 -10.31 5.19
CA LEU A 234 12.13 -9.08 5.38
C LEU A 234 10.88 -9.38 6.21
N ARG A 235 10.51 -8.43 7.07
CA ARG A 235 9.34 -8.54 7.93
C ARG A 235 8.12 -7.93 7.27
N ASN A 236 7.04 -8.69 7.16
CA ASN A 236 5.70 -8.17 6.90
C ASN A 236 5.13 -7.55 8.18
N VAL A 237 4.65 -6.31 8.11
CA VAL A 237 4.22 -5.57 9.30
C VAL A 237 2.72 -5.70 9.56
N LEU A 238 2.37 -6.12 10.78
CA LEU A 238 0.99 -6.08 11.26
C LEU A 238 0.59 -4.63 11.51
N HIS A 239 -0.56 -4.24 11.00
CA HIS A 239 -1.07 -2.90 11.18
C HIS A 239 -2.61 -2.87 11.24
N ARG A 240 -3.15 -1.76 11.76
CA ARG A 240 -4.58 -1.51 11.88
C ARG A 240 -4.87 -0.02 11.80
N VAL A 241 -6.14 0.35 11.65
CA VAL A 241 -6.57 1.75 11.75
C VAL A 241 -7.58 1.87 12.89
N GLN A 242 -7.32 2.75 13.84
CA GLN A 242 -8.19 3.10 14.95
C GLN A 242 -8.93 4.41 14.69
N CYS A 243 -10.21 4.48 15.09
CA CYS A 243 -10.95 5.71 15.19
C CYS A 243 -10.51 6.47 16.45
N LYS A 244 -9.74 7.55 16.27
CA LYS A 244 -9.27 8.39 17.38
C LYS A 244 -10.13 9.64 17.60
N GLU A 245 -10.84 10.06 16.58
CA GLU A 245 -11.67 11.26 16.60
C GLU A 245 -12.85 11.14 15.63
N SER A 246 -13.89 11.94 15.87
CA SER A 246 -15.12 11.94 15.08
C SER A 246 -14.97 12.79 13.81
N THR A 247 -14.29 12.25 12.80
CA THR A 247 -14.13 12.92 11.52
C THR A 247 -13.93 11.93 10.36
N ILE A 248 -14.01 12.42 9.14
CA ILE A 248 -13.68 11.61 7.96
C ILE A 248 -12.15 11.51 7.86
N ARG A 249 -11.63 10.28 7.81
CA ARG A 249 -10.23 9.99 7.45
C ARG A 249 -10.16 9.51 6.01
N ILE A 250 -9.21 10.02 5.23
CA ILE A 250 -8.95 9.54 3.86
C ILE A 250 -7.47 9.23 3.68
N SER A 251 -7.17 8.09 3.06
CA SER A 251 -5.79 7.70 2.74
C SER A 251 -5.71 7.07 1.34
N ILE A 252 -4.55 7.18 0.70
CA ILE A 252 -4.29 6.59 -0.62
C ILE A 252 -3.16 5.57 -0.44
N ALA A 253 -3.46 4.30 -0.68
CA ALA A 253 -2.49 3.21 -0.61
C ALA A 253 -2.14 2.72 -2.02
N SER A 254 -0.85 2.70 -2.34
CA SER A 254 -0.29 2.15 -3.56
C SER A 254 0.45 0.86 -3.24
N PHE A 255 -0.04 -0.27 -3.73
CA PHE A 255 0.52 -1.59 -3.49
C PHE A 255 1.38 -1.98 -4.68
N LEU A 256 2.66 -2.22 -4.47
CA LEU A 256 3.48 -3.03 -5.37
C LEU A 256 3.23 -4.48 -4.98
N ILE A 257 2.54 -5.21 -5.85
CA ILE A 257 1.97 -6.51 -5.54
C ILE A 257 3.05 -7.59 -5.55
N GLY A 258 3.71 -7.77 -6.68
CA GLY A 258 4.53 -8.94 -6.98
C GLY A 258 4.70 -9.11 -8.49
N PRO A 259 5.44 -10.14 -8.91
CA PRO A 259 5.59 -10.49 -10.33
C PRO A 259 4.24 -10.93 -10.93
N ARG A 260 4.14 -10.86 -12.27
CA ARG A 260 3.01 -11.45 -13.02
C ARG A 260 3.00 -12.97 -12.94
N ASP A 261 4.17 -13.56 -12.82
CA ASP A 261 4.39 -15.00 -12.73
C ASP A 261 4.37 -15.44 -11.25
N GLU A 262 5.16 -16.46 -10.93
CA GLU A 262 5.24 -16.98 -9.57
C GLU A 262 6.14 -16.11 -8.68
N VAL A 263 5.74 -16.01 -7.41
CA VAL A 263 6.54 -15.47 -6.33
C VAL A 263 7.52 -16.54 -5.89
N GLU A 264 8.80 -16.25 -6.09
CA GLU A 264 9.90 -17.13 -5.75
C GLU A 264 11.05 -16.34 -5.14
N ALA A 265 11.73 -16.91 -4.14
CA ALA A 265 12.92 -16.29 -3.58
C ALA A 265 14.10 -16.34 -4.57
N PRO A 266 14.84 -15.24 -4.79
CA PRO A 266 16.05 -15.24 -5.58
C PRO A 266 17.04 -16.31 -5.08
N PRO A 267 17.70 -17.08 -5.98
CA PRO A 267 18.67 -18.10 -5.60
C PRO A 267 19.78 -17.58 -4.70
N GLU A 268 20.19 -16.32 -4.86
CA GLU A 268 21.22 -15.66 -4.06
C GLU A 268 20.82 -15.46 -2.59
N LEU A 269 19.53 -15.56 -2.26
CA LEU A 269 19.03 -15.52 -0.88
C LEU A 269 18.82 -16.90 -0.26
N VAL A 270 19.13 -17.97 -1.01
CA VAL A 270 18.95 -19.38 -0.62
C VAL A 270 20.30 -20.07 -0.58
N ASP A 271 20.70 -20.53 0.60
CA ASP A 271 21.97 -21.21 0.83
C ASP A 271 21.83 -22.31 1.90
N SER A 272 22.94 -22.95 2.29
CA SER A 272 22.92 -24.02 3.29
C SER A 272 22.54 -23.55 4.70
N GLU A 273 22.79 -22.28 5.03
CA GLU A 273 22.40 -21.67 6.30
C GLU A 273 20.97 -21.11 6.27
N HIS A 274 20.49 -20.74 5.08
CA HIS A 274 19.16 -20.21 4.81
C HIS A 274 18.48 -21.04 3.71
N PRO A 275 18.05 -22.28 4.01
CA PRO A 275 17.35 -23.10 3.04
C PRO A 275 16.04 -22.43 2.61
N ARG A 276 15.56 -22.80 1.43
CA ARG A 276 14.31 -22.27 0.88
C ARG A 276 13.15 -22.56 1.82
N LEU A 277 12.41 -21.53 2.20
CA LEU A 277 11.32 -21.63 3.16
C LEU A 277 9.97 -21.87 2.52
N TYR A 278 9.74 -21.31 1.32
CA TYR A 278 8.43 -21.30 0.67
C TYR A 278 8.46 -22.03 -0.68
N VAL A 279 7.37 -22.72 -1.00
CA VAL A 279 7.13 -23.18 -2.38
C VAL A 279 6.86 -21.99 -3.29
N SER A 280 7.04 -22.16 -4.59
CA SER A 280 6.61 -21.17 -5.57
C SER A 280 5.08 -21.09 -5.64
N PHE A 281 4.52 -19.90 -5.83
CA PHE A 281 3.07 -19.68 -5.95
C PHE A 281 2.75 -18.38 -6.69
N THR A 282 1.57 -18.27 -7.29
CA THR A 282 1.12 -17.00 -7.87
C THR A 282 0.54 -16.07 -6.79
N TYR A 283 0.64 -14.75 -7.00
CA TYR A 283 0.01 -13.79 -6.09
C TYR A 283 -1.51 -13.99 -5.98
N GLU A 284 -2.17 -14.33 -7.09
CA GLU A 284 -3.62 -14.55 -7.12
C GLU A 284 -4.01 -15.75 -6.24
N ASP A 285 -3.35 -16.90 -6.38
CA ASP A 285 -3.58 -18.07 -5.52
C ASP A 285 -3.37 -17.74 -4.04
N TYR A 286 -2.33 -16.96 -3.72
CA TYR A 286 -2.06 -16.55 -2.34
C TYR A 286 -3.14 -15.62 -1.80
N ARG A 287 -3.62 -14.70 -2.62
CA ARG A 287 -4.68 -13.75 -2.25
C ARG A 287 -6.02 -14.44 -2.06
N GLU A 288 -6.38 -15.38 -2.92
CA GLU A 288 -7.56 -16.22 -2.75
C GLU A 288 -7.46 -17.07 -1.48
N LEU A 289 -6.31 -17.70 -1.23
CA LEU A 289 -6.07 -18.47 -0.01
C LEU A 289 -6.31 -17.64 1.26
N ARG A 290 -5.85 -16.39 1.30
CA ARG A 290 -6.08 -15.47 2.43
C ARG A 290 -7.57 -15.18 2.63
N LEU A 291 -8.31 -14.93 1.55
CA LEU A 291 -9.74 -14.63 1.60
C LEU A 291 -10.56 -15.85 2.05
N ASP A 292 -10.29 -17.01 1.46
CA ASP A 292 -11.02 -18.26 1.73
C ASP A 292 -10.79 -18.77 3.15
N LYS A 293 -9.54 -18.73 3.62
CA LYS A 293 -9.17 -19.17 4.96
C LYS A 293 -9.41 -18.10 6.03
N LYS A 294 -9.71 -16.86 5.62
CA LYS A 294 -9.86 -15.70 6.50
C LYS A 294 -8.62 -15.50 7.38
N LEU A 295 -7.44 -15.54 6.75
CA LEU A 295 -6.12 -15.38 7.39
C LEU A 295 -5.47 -14.08 6.88
N PRO A 296 -5.84 -12.90 7.43
CA PRO A 296 -5.43 -11.60 6.92
C PRO A 296 -4.12 -11.08 7.53
N ALA A 297 -3.49 -11.78 8.47
CA ALA A 297 -2.38 -11.28 9.27
C ALA A 297 -1.07 -12.03 8.98
N GLY A 298 -0.93 -12.54 7.75
CA GLY A 298 0.27 -13.22 7.26
C GLY A 298 0.29 -14.72 7.55
N GLU A 299 -0.66 -15.24 8.33
CA GLU A 299 -0.69 -16.66 8.73
C GLU A 299 -0.84 -17.60 7.53
N ALA A 300 -1.45 -17.13 6.44
CA ALA A 300 -1.56 -17.87 5.19
C ALA A 300 -0.19 -18.23 4.56
N LEU A 301 0.90 -17.50 4.87
CA LEU A 301 2.24 -17.84 4.40
C LEU A 301 2.71 -19.19 4.94
N GLU A 302 2.28 -19.58 6.15
CA GLU A 302 2.65 -20.87 6.74
C GLU A 302 2.15 -22.05 5.90
N LEU A 303 1.03 -21.86 5.19
CA LEU A 303 0.49 -22.86 4.26
C LEU A 303 1.27 -22.97 2.94
N LYS A 304 2.16 -22.01 2.67
CA LYS A 304 3.09 -22.02 1.52
C LYS A 304 4.50 -22.46 1.92
N ARG A 305 4.73 -22.86 3.17
CA ARG A 305 6.04 -23.37 3.58
C ARG A 305 6.32 -24.75 2.99
N ILE A 306 7.59 -24.99 2.66
CA ILE A 306 8.05 -26.34 2.32
C ILE A 306 7.95 -27.20 3.58
N GLN A 307 7.19 -28.29 3.48
CA GLN A 307 7.12 -29.29 4.56
C GLN A 307 8.40 -30.12 4.51
N SER A 308 9.13 -30.12 5.63
CA SER A 308 10.30 -30.97 5.87
C SER A 308 9.90 -32.39 6.25
#